data_AF-A0A1Y4APF2-F1
#
_entry.id   AF-A0A1Y4APF2-F1
#
_cell.length_a   1.000
_cell.length_b   1.000
_cell.length_c   1.000
_cell.angle_alpha   90.00
_cell.angle_beta   90.00
_cell.angle_gamma   90.00
#
_symmetry.space_group_name_H-M   'P 1'
#
loop_
_entity.id
_entity.type
_entity.pdbx_description
1 polymer ?
#
loop_
_entity_poly.entity_id
_entity_poly.type
_entity_poly.pdbx_seq_one_letter_code
_entity_poly.pdbx_strand_id
1 'polypeptide(L)'
;MSLPKRDGVHDRYYLIHKPDTSPEVLAEADLCIQDVLNGTARENHSAYPTVVRNHNGTPFLPNQLMERYLSKLPLKGFPYEEAVTFCDALRRLVGWQEIRYTLEKYIEKQVQ
;
A
#
# COMPACT_ATOMS: atom_id res chain seq x y z
N MET A 1 18.23 -1.63 -10.45
CA MET A 1 18.77 -2.35 -9.27
C MET A 1 17.58 -2.80 -8.44
N SER A 2 17.58 -4.00 -7.86
CA SER A 2 16.54 -4.40 -6.93
C SER A 2 16.75 -3.67 -5.60
N LEU A 3 15.74 -2.96 -5.09
CA LEU A 3 15.81 -2.42 -3.74
C LEU A 3 16.05 -3.55 -2.73
N PRO A 4 16.77 -3.29 -1.62
CA PRO A 4 16.83 -4.24 -0.54
C PRO A 4 15.41 -4.57 -0.02
N LYS A 5 15.23 -5.72 0.61
CA LYS A 5 13.90 -6.10 1.16
C LYS A 5 13.48 -5.23 2.36
N ARG A 6 14.40 -4.43 2.90
CA ARG A 6 14.28 -3.69 4.17
C ARG A 6 14.93 -2.32 4.02
N ASP A 7 14.64 -1.42 4.95
CA ASP A 7 15.16 -0.05 4.96
C ASP A 7 16.69 0.04 5.07
N GLY A 8 17.37 -1.04 5.47
CA GLY A 8 18.83 -1.12 5.60
C GLY A 8 19.41 -0.28 6.75
N VAL A 9 18.58 0.50 7.44
CA VAL A 9 18.98 1.37 8.56
C VAL A 9 18.62 0.72 9.90
N HIS A 10 17.40 0.20 10.00
CA HIS A 10 16.88 -0.42 11.23
C HIS A 10 16.46 -1.88 11.00
N ASP A 11 16.74 -2.42 9.81
CA ASP A 11 16.23 -3.70 9.32
C ASP A 11 14.69 -3.79 9.35
N ARG A 12 14.02 -2.64 9.18
CA ARG A 12 12.55 -2.56 9.18
C ARG A 12 11.99 -2.57 7.76
N TYR A 13 10.69 -2.78 7.64
CA TYR A 13 10.00 -2.47 6.39
C TYR A 13 10.11 -0.96 6.10
N TYR A 14 10.11 -0.61 4.82
CA TYR A 14 10.09 0.78 4.38
C TYR A 14 8.89 1.51 5.00
N LEU A 15 9.15 2.67 5.60
CA LEU A 15 8.13 3.55 6.18
C LEU A 15 7.74 4.62 5.15
N ILE A 16 7.02 4.23 4.10
CA ILE A 16 6.81 5.07 2.90
C ILE A 16 5.92 6.31 3.13
N HIS A 17 5.40 6.48 4.35
CA HIS A 17 4.70 7.69 4.79
C HIS A 17 5.67 8.78 5.30
N LYS A 18 6.95 8.45 5.50
CA LYS A 18 7.95 9.39 6.00
C LYS A 18 8.45 10.32 4.90
N PRO A 19 8.60 11.63 5.17
CA PRO A 19 8.96 12.62 4.15
C PRO A 19 10.37 12.41 3.58
N ASP A 20 11.26 11.76 4.32
CA ASP A 20 12.63 11.42 3.92
C ASP A 20 12.75 10.07 3.19
N THR A 21 11.63 9.42 2.87
CA THR A 21 11.65 8.17 2.10
C THR A 21 12.23 8.41 0.69
N SER A 22 13.20 7.60 0.29
CA SER A 22 13.81 7.67 -1.04
C SER A 22 12.75 7.60 -2.17
N PRO A 23 12.85 8.45 -3.21
CA PRO A 23 11.97 8.40 -4.37
C PRO A 23 11.92 7.03 -5.05
N GLU A 24 13.02 6.27 -5.04
CA GLU A 24 13.07 4.92 -5.62
C GLU A 24 12.17 3.94 -4.86
N VAL A 25 12.15 4.04 -3.52
CA VAL A 25 11.25 3.25 -2.66
C VAL A 25 9.80 3.62 -2.91
N LEU A 26 9.52 4.91 -3.08
CA LEU A 26 8.18 5.41 -3.40
C LEU A 26 7.70 4.94 -4.78
N ALA A 27 8.60 4.87 -5.77
CA ALA A 27 8.30 4.34 -7.10
C ALA A 27 7.99 2.83 -7.05
N GLU A 28 8.75 2.06 -6.27
CA GLU A 28 8.48 0.62 -6.08
C GLU A 28 7.17 0.36 -5.32
N ALA A 29 6.78 1.24 -4.39
CA ALA A 29 5.48 1.20 -3.75
C ALA A 29 4.34 1.50 -4.75
N ASP A 30 4.58 2.42 -5.70
CA ASP A 30 3.62 2.72 -6.77
C ASP A 30 3.45 1.56 -7.74
N LEU A 31 4.54 0.88 -8.09
CA LEU A 31 4.48 -0.38 -8.84
C LEU A 31 3.71 -1.45 -8.07
N CYS A 32 3.90 -1.54 -6.75
CA CYS A 32 3.16 -2.47 -5.91
C CYS A 32 1.65 -2.18 -5.92
N ILE A 33 1.24 -0.90 -5.85
CA ILE A 33 -0.16 -0.49 -5.97
C ILE A 33 -0.73 -0.93 -7.32
N GLN A 34 0.01 -0.73 -8.42
CA GLN A 34 -0.42 -1.18 -9.75
C GLN A 34 -0.54 -2.70 -9.83
N ASP A 35 0.40 -3.43 -9.23
CA ASP A 35 0.34 -4.89 -9.20
C ASP A 35 -0.86 -5.40 -8.38
N VAL A 36 -1.27 -4.70 -7.31
CA VAL A 36 -2.50 -5.02 -6.57
C VAL A 36 -3.73 -4.82 -7.46
N LEU A 37 -3.80 -3.69 -8.17
CA LEU A 37 -4.91 -3.39 -9.10
C LEU A 37 -4.98 -4.41 -10.25
N ASN A 38 -3.82 -4.84 -10.76
CA ASN A 38 -3.72 -5.82 -11.84
C ASN A 38 -3.88 -7.27 -11.37
N GLY A 39 -3.96 -7.53 -10.06
CA GLY A 39 -4.01 -8.88 -9.50
C GLY A 39 -2.72 -9.68 -9.65
N THR A 40 -1.58 -9.01 -9.84
CA THR A 40 -0.24 -9.61 -10.02
C THR A 40 0.63 -9.51 -8.77
N ALA A 41 0.23 -8.70 -7.79
CA ALA A 41 0.90 -8.62 -6.49
C ALA A 41 0.79 -9.94 -5.72
N ARG A 42 1.77 -10.20 -4.87
CA ARG A 42 1.82 -11.42 -4.04
C ARG A 42 1.92 -11.08 -2.58
N GLU A 43 1.10 -11.71 -1.77
CA GLU A 43 1.19 -11.65 -0.33
C GLU A 43 2.37 -12.48 0.21
N ASN A 44 2.73 -12.23 1.46
CA ASN A 44 3.67 -13.05 2.22
C ASN A 44 3.13 -13.29 3.63
N HIS A 45 2.30 -14.31 3.78
CA HIS A 45 1.75 -14.70 5.09
C HIS A 45 2.79 -15.29 6.04
N SER A 46 3.95 -15.74 5.54
CA SER A 46 5.04 -16.25 6.38
C SER A 46 5.83 -15.15 7.09
N ALA A 47 5.63 -13.88 6.71
CA ALA A 47 6.22 -12.75 7.39
C ALA A 47 5.22 -12.15 8.41
N TYR A 48 5.73 -11.71 9.56
CA TYR A 48 4.96 -10.92 10.53
C TYR A 48 5.54 -9.50 10.64
N PRO A 49 4.71 -8.45 10.47
CA PRO A 49 3.36 -8.49 9.89
C PRO A 49 3.35 -8.98 8.44
N THR A 50 2.18 -9.43 7.96
CA THR A 50 1.95 -9.79 6.55
C THR A 50 2.27 -8.59 5.65
N VAL A 51 2.93 -8.88 4.53
CA VAL A 51 3.32 -7.86 3.54
C VAL A 51 2.85 -8.22 2.15
N VAL A 52 2.74 -7.19 1.32
CA VAL A 52 2.49 -7.30 -0.12
C VAL A 52 3.79 -7.06 -0.86
N ARG A 53 4.07 -7.89 -1.87
CA ARG A 53 5.22 -7.77 -2.74
C ARG A 53 4.77 -7.44 -4.15
N ASN A 54 5.46 -6.47 -4.75
CA ASN A 54 5.37 -6.23 -6.18
C ASN A 54 6.08 -7.35 -6.97
N HIS A 55 6.02 -7.30 -8.30
CA HIS A 55 6.69 -8.26 -9.18
C HIS A 55 8.22 -8.31 -9.01
N ASN A 56 8.84 -7.23 -8.51
CA ASN A 56 10.26 -7.18 -8.17
C ASN A 56 10.59 -7.83 -6.82
N GLY A 57 9.57 -8.20 -6.04
CA GLY A 57 9.72 -8.85 -4.73
C GLY A 57 9.92 -7.88 -3.57
N THR A 58 9.86 -6.57 -3.81
CA THR A 58 10.00 -5.52 -2.78
C THR A 58 8.78 -5.55 -1.85
N PRO A 59 8.95 -5.75 -0.53
CA PRO A 59 7.83 -5.90 0.40
C PRO A 59 7.36 -4.55 0.98
N PHE A 60 6.04 -4.37 1.04
CA PHE A 60 5.39 -3.21 1.63
C PHE A 60 4.28 -3.60 2.58
N LEU A 61 4.03 -2.75 3.58
CA LEU A 61 2.93 -2.93 4.51
C LEU A 61 1.60 -2.56 3.84
N PRO A 62 0.54 -3.37 4.00
CA PRO A 62 -0.74 -3.15 3.32
C PRO A 62 -1.34 -1.77 3.62
N ASN A 63 -1.34 -1.36 4.90
CA ASN A 63 -1.88 -0.05 5.30
C ASN A 63 -1.12 1.12 4.65
N GLN A 64 0.19 1.00 4.47
CA GLN A 64 0.98 2.06 3.84
C GLN A 64 0.71 2.16 2.34
N LEU A 65 0.46 1.03 1.65
CA LEU A 65 0.02 1.04 0.25
C LEU A 65 -1.36 1.71 0.11
N MET A 66 -2.27 1.40 1.04
CA MET A 66 -3.60 2.01 1.09
C MET A 66 -3.52 3.53 1.27
N GLU A 67 -2.83 4.00 2.30
CA GLU A 67 -2.68 5.43 2.57
C GLU A 67 -2.03 6.16 1.39
N ARG A 68 -0.98 5.59 0.80
CA ARG A 68 -0.28 6.16 -0.36
C ARG A 68 -1.17 6.24 -1.61
N TYR A 69 -1.99 5.22 -1.86
CA TYR A 69 -2.92 5.24 -2.98
C TYR A 69 -3.99 6.33 -2.77
N LEU A 70 -4.64 6.33 -1.61
CA LEU A 70 -5.72 7.27 -1.31
C LEU A 70 -5.22 8.72 -1.27
N SER A 71 -4.01 8.99 -0.78
CA SER A 71 -3.43 10.34 -0.75
C SER A 71 -3.17 10.95 -2.14
N LYS A 72 -3.19 10.12 -3.20
CA LYS A 72 -3.05 10.58 -4.58
C LYS A 72 -4.38 10.90 -5.25
N LEU A 73 -5.50 10.50 -4.66
CA LEU A 73 -6.83 10.77 -5.18
C LEU A 73 -7.24 12.22 -4.86
N PRO A 74 -8.01 12.88 -5.74
CA PRO A 74 -8.50 14.23 -5.46
C PRO A 74 -9.52 14.20 -4.33
N LEU A 75 -9.41 15.13 -3.36
CA LEU A 75 -10.41 15.25 -2.27
C LEU A 75 -11.74 15.80 -2.77
N LYS A 76 -11.72 16.78 -3.69
CA LYS A 76 -12.92 17.29 -4.34
C LYS A 76 -13.33 16.36 -5.48
N GLY A 77 -14.55 15.83 -5.41
CA GLY A 77 -15.03 14.83 -6.39
C GLY A 77 -14.33 13.48 -6.20
N PHE A 78 -14.08 13.10 -4.94
CA PHE A 78 -13.34 11.90 -4.58
C PHE A 78 -13.89 10.64 -5.29
N PRO A 79 -13.05 9.85 -5.97
CA PRO A 79 -13.49 8.69 -6.74
C PRO A 79 -13.69 7.49 -5.81
N TYR A 80 -14.86 7.41 -5.18
CA TYR A 80 -15.20 6.36 -4.22
C TYR A 80 -15.08 4.95 -4.80
N GLU A 81 -15.50 4.75 -6.05
CA GLU A 81 -15.44 3.45 -6.71
C GLU A 81 -14.00 2.95 -6.89
N GLU A 82 -13.09 3.84 -7.27
CA GLU A 82 -11.66 3.53 -7.40
C GLU A 82 -11.04 3.20 -6.04
N ALA A 83 -11.33 4.02 -5.03
CA ALA A 83 -10.88 3.80 -3.66
C ALA A 83 -11.35 2.45 -3.10
N VAL A 84 -12.63 2.11 -3.27
CA VAL A 84 -13.22 0.84 -2.85
C VAL A 84 -12.61 -0.33 -3.62
N THR A 85 -12.45 -0.19 -4.94
CA THR A 85 -11.88 -1.24 -5.80
C THR A 85 -10.46 -1.61 -5.35
N PHE A 86 -9.60 -0.61 -5.15
CA PHE A 86 -8.24 -0.83 -4.65
C PHE A 86 -8.25 -1.47 -3.26
N CYS A 87 -9.03 -0.91 -2.32
CA CYS A 87 -9.06 -1.41 -0.95
C CYS A 87 -9.61 -2.83 -0.86
N ASP A 88 -10.60 -3.20 -1.67
CA ASP A 88 -11.13 -4.55 -1.71
C ASP A 88 -10.15 -5.54 -2.36
N ALA A 89 -9.43 -5.14 -3.40
CA ALA A 89 -8.34 -5.94 -3.97
C ALA A 89 -7.25 -6.21 -2.92
N LEU A 90 -6.82 -5.17 -2.21
CA LEU A 90 -5.83 -5.29 -1.15
C LEU A 90 -6.33 -6.18 0.00
N ARG A 91 -7.59 -5.98 0.44
CA ARG A 91 -8.26 -6.80 1.48
C ARG A 91 -8.28 -8.28 1.12
N ARG A 92 -8.66 -8.61 -0.12
CA ARG A 92 -8.69 -9.98 -0.61
C ARG A 92 -7.30 -10.59 -0.66
N LEU A 93 -6.30 -9.81 -1.07
CA LEU A 93 -4.92 -10.26 -1.17
C LEU A 93 -4.31 -10.61 0.18
N VAL A 94 -4.53 -9.79 1.22
CA VAL A 94 -3.89 -9.99 2.54
C VAL A 94 -4.81 -10.66 3.58
N GLY A 95 -6.10 -10.83 3.28
CA GLY A 95 -7.09 -11.41 4.18
C GLY A 95 -7.50 -10.53 5.37
N TRP A 96 -7.13 -9.24 5.38
CA TRP A 96 -7.35 -8.33 6.52
C TRP A 96 -8.66 -7.56 6.38
N GLN A 97 -9.65 -7.89 7.19
CA GLN A 97 -10.97 -7.21 7.14
C GLN A 97 -10.88 -5.74 7.58
N GLU A 98 -9.87 -5.40 8.38
CA GLU A 98 -9.59 -4.07 8.94
C GLU A 98 -9.35 -3.00 7.86
N ILE A 99 -8.97 -3.41 6.63
CA ILE A 99 -8.78 -2.48 5.51
C ILE A 99 -10.07 -1.71 5.21
N ARG A 100 -11.24 -2.33 5.34
CA ARG A 100 -12.53 -1.66 5.15
C ARG A 100 -12.74 -0.54 6.17
N TYR A 101 -12.54 -0.87 7.45
CA TYR A 101 -12.65 0.11 8.53
C TYR A 101 -11.65 1.26 8.35
N THR A 102 -10.43 0.96 7.90
CA THR A 102 -9.39 1.98 7.67
C THR A 102 -9.78 2.91 6.52
N LEU A 103 -10.37 2.38 5.43
CA LEU A 103 -10.90 3.20 4.33
C LEU A 103 -12.02 4.12 4.80
N GLU A 104 -13.01 3.59 5.55
CA GLU A 104 -14.11 4.38 6.10
C GLU A 104 -13.58 5.55 6.94
N LYS A 105 -12.60 5.30 7.82
CA LYS A 105 -11.95 6.35 8.64
C LYS A 105 -11.11 7.32 7.84
N TYR A 106 -10.51 6.91 6.73
CA TYR A 106 -9.80 7.83 5.84
C TYR A 106 -10.77 8.82 5.22
N ILE A 107 -11.88 8.32 4.67
CA ILE A 107 -12.91 9.14 4.01
C ILE A 107 -13.52 10.14 5.00
N GLU A 108 -13.90 9.67 6.20
CA GLU A 108 -14.46 10.54 7.26
C GLU A 108 -13.54 11.72 7.61
N LYS A 109 -12.21 11.51 7.61
CA LYS A 109 -11.25 12.52 8.07
C LYS A 109 -10.74 13.44 6.97
N GLN A 110 -10.57 12.93 5.76
CA GLN A 110 -9.79 13.62 4.70
C GLN A 110 -10.66 14.16 3.57
N VAL A 111 -11.83 13.56 3.32
CA VAL A 111 -12.67 13.89 2.15
C VAL A 111 -13.82 14.84 2.51
N GLN A 112 -14.22 14.90 3.79
CA GLN A 112 -15.31 15.77 4.27
C GLN A 112 -14.96 17.26 4.26
#